data_AF-A0A1G7WA77-F1
#
_entry.id   AF-A0A1G7WA77-F1
#
_cell.length_a   1.000
_cell.length_b   1.000
_cell.length_c   1.000
_cell.angle_alpha   90.00
_cell.angle_beta   90.00
_cell.angle_gamma   90.00
#
_symmetry.space_group_name_H-M   'P 1'
#
loop_
_entity.id
_entity.type
_entity.pdbx_description
1 polymer ?
#
loop_
_entity_poly.entity_id
_entity_poly.type
_entity_poly.pdbx_seq_one_letter_code
_entity_poly.pdbx_strand_id
1 'polypeptide(L)'
;MNKKLRNYITLFVAVLIAIVLTNFVIFDNVTYASVPDEKMEIADVPSWYASRDTLDNGGIVTKHFPTISYEVYVKPKNTQKVLMSKFDNQTYMIEMQKAKLIQPASDSPLKNFTLVYAIVLLALEAVVVVWILCMVFKLVQSIRKGEVFVTKVSKYLETTGILLTVLYLFQFIGSYVIMQYFIREIRLAGYYIVFRNDCNSMYIITGLALMIISQIILMGKDLKDEQDLTI
;
A
#
# COMPACT_ATOMS: atom_id res chain seq x y z
N MET A 1 -15.46 -20.79 24.82
CA MET A 1 -14.55 -20.00 23.94
C MET A 1 -14.40 -18.59 24.48
N ASN A 2 -13.16 -18.15 24.76
CA ASN A 2 -12.88 -16.82 25.30
C ASN A 2 -13.44 -15.69 24.39
N LYS A 3 -14.05 -14.65 24.98
CA LYS A 3 -14.61 -13.49 24.27
C LYS A 3 -13.58 -12.82 23.36
N LYS A 4 -12.31 -12.72 23.79
CA LYS A 4 -11.21 -12.17 22.97
C LYS A 4 -10.93 -13.02 21.74
N LEU A 5 -10.80 -14.34 21.89
CA LEU A 5 -10.56 -15.27 20.79
C LEU A 5 -11.68 -15.21 19.74
N ARG A 6 -12.95 -15.17 20.19
CA ARG A 6 -14.10 -15.01 19.29
C ARG A 6 -13.99 -13.72 18.49
N ASN A 7 -13.68 -12.61 19.15
CA ASN A 7 -13.54 -11.31 18.48
C ASN A 7 -12.42 -11.32 17.44
N TYR A 8 -11.26 -11.93 17.73
CA TYR A 8 -10.16 -12.02 16.75
C TYR A 8 -10.50 -12.91 15.56
N ILE A 9 -11.18 -14.03 15.77
CA ILE A 9 -11.63 -14.90 14.68
C ILE A 9 -12.65 -14.15 13.80
N THR A 10 -13.63 -13.47 14.40
CA THR A 10 -14.61 -12.66 13.64
C THR A 10 -13.92 -11.54 12.87
N LEU A 11 -12.96 -10.85 13.49
CA LEU A 11 -12.17 -9.80 12.83
C LEU A 11 -11.33 -10.39 11.68
N PHE A 12 -10.73 -11.57 11.87
CA PHE A 12 -9.94 -12.24 10.83
C PHE A 12 -10.76 -12.61 9.60
N VAL A 13 -11.93 -13.21 9.81
CA VAL A 13 -12.85 -13.54 8.72
C VAL A 13 -13.36 -12.27 8.03
N ALA A 14 -13.76 -11.25 8.80
CA ALA A 14 -14.21 -9.98 8.24
C ALA A 14 -13.13 -9.28 7.40
N VAL A 15 -11.88 -9.29 7.88
CA VAL A 15 -10.74 -8.72 7.16
C VAL A 15 -10.40 -9.53 5.91
N LEU A 16 -10.42 -10.86 5.95
CA LEU A 16 -10.22 -11.68 4.75
C LEU A 16 -11.27 -11.37 3.68
N ILE A 17 -12.54 -11.29 4.08
CA ILE A 17 -13.63 -10.88 3.19
C ILE A 17 -13.36 -9.47 2.65
N ALA A 18 -12.99 -8.52 3.51
CA ALA A 18 -12.68 -7.17 3.08
C ALA A 18 -11.48 -7.11 2.11
N ILE A 19 -10.40 -7.86 2.35
CA ILE A 19 -9.23 -7.92 1.46
C ILE A 19 -9.63 -8.48 0.09
N VAL A 20 -10.39 -9.59 0.07
CA VAL A 20 -10.92 -10.16 -1.18
C VAL A 20 -11.80 -9.13 -1.88
N LEU A 21 -12.74 -8.50 -1.17
CA LEU A 21 -13.58 -7.46 -1.74
C LEU A 21 -12.77 -6.26 -2.25
N THR A 22 -11.75 -5.77 -1.54
CA THR A 22 -10.93 -4.64 -2.03
C THR A 22 -10.02 -4.99 -3.20
N ASN A 23 -9.66 -6.26 -3.37
CA ASN A 23 -8.88 -6.74 -4.53
C ASN A 23 -9.77 -6.99 -5.76
N PHE A 24 -11.06 -7.34 -5.56
CA PHE A 24 -12.02 -7.58 -6.64
C PHE A 24 -12.87 -6.35 -6.99
N VAL A 25 -13.13 -5.48 -6.01
CA VAL A 25 -13.95 -4.27 -6.15
C VAL A 25 -13.00 -3.09 -6.24
N ILE A 26 -12.76 -2.67 -7.48
CA ILE A 26 -12.27 -1.32 -7.76
C ILE A 26 -13.28 -0.37 -7.10
N PHE A 27 -12.87 0.39 -6.07
CA PHE A 27 -13.74 1.39 -5.46
C PHE A 27 -14.06 2.46 -6.52
N ASP A 28 -15.19 2.32 -7.20
CA ASP A 28 -15.74 3.24 -8.20
C ASP A 28 -16.27 4.55 -7.59
N ASN A 29 -15.81 4.92 -6.39
CA ASN A 29 -16.11 6.21 -5.76
C ASN A 29 -15.29 7.32 -6.42
N VAL A 30 -15.54 7.53 -7.71
CA VAL A 30 -15.06 8.66 -8.48
C VAL A 30 -15.87 9.87 -8.04
N THR A 31 -15.25 10.78 -7.28
CA THR A 31 -15.88 12.06 -6.96
C THR A 31 -15.73 12.96 -8.17
N TYR A 32 -16.81 13.16 -8.92
CA TYR A 32 -16.81 13.98 -10.12
C TYR A 32 -16.83 15.47 -9.74
N ALA A 33 -15.70 16.15 -9.90
CA ALA A 33 -15.74 17.59 -10.10
C ALA A 33 -16.12 17.85 -11.57
N SER A 34 -17.29 18.43 -11.82
CA SER A 34 -17.77 18.80 -13.15
C SER A 34 -16.95 19.98 -13.71
N VAL A 35 -15.85 19.67 -14.39
CA VAL A 35 -14.99 20.63 -15.08
C VAL A 35 -14.75 20.08 -16.51
N PRO A 36 -14.71 20.92 -17.55
CA PRO A 36 -14.56 20.48 -18.95
C PRO A 36 -13.35 19.56 -19.13
N ASP A 37 -13.52 18.54 -19.98
CA ASP A 37 -12.48 17.55 -20.29
C ASP A 37 -11.23 18.23 -20.86
N GLU A 38 -10.10 18.13 -20.16
CA GLU A 38 -8.80 18.39 -20.76
C GLU A 38 -8.56 17.43 -21.93
N LYS A 39 -7.94 17.93 -22.99
CA LYS A 39 -7.60 17.13 -24.17
C LYS A 39 -6.26 16.43 -23.93
N MET A 40 -6.19 15.13 -24.23
CA MET A 40 -4.92 14.42 -24.30
C MET A 40 -4.31 14.70 -25.67
N GLU A 41 -3.12 15.29 -25.70
CA GLU A 41 -2.40 15.58 -26.94
C GLU A 41 -1.09 14.80 -26.94
N ILE A 42 -0.74 14.22 -28.10
CA ILE A 42 0.61 13.70 -28.31
C ILE A 42 1.50 14.93 -28.48
N ALA A 43 2.25 15.24 -27.43
CA ALA A 43 3.20 16.34 -27.43
C ALA A 43 4.62 15.81 -27.62
N ASP A 44 5.47 16.64 -28.21
CA ASP A 44 6.91 16.39 -28.20
C ASP A 44 7.44 16.38 -26.76
N VAL A 45 8.54 15.65 -26.56
CA VAL A 45 9.20 15.58 -25.26
C VAL A 45 9.53 17.00 -24.79
N PRO A 46 9.03 17.44 -23.63
CA PRO A 46 9.22 18.81 -23.20
C PRO A 46 10.69 19.08 -22.86
N SER A 47 11.14 20.31 -23.11
CA SER A 47 12.53 20.74 -22.89
C SER A 47 13.00 20.59 -21.44
N TRP A 48 12.07 20.68 -20.48
CA TRP A 48 12.33 20.44 -19.07
C TRP A 48 12.53 18.96 -18.71
N TYR A 49 12.18 18.02 -19.59
CA TYR A 49 12.41 16.58 -19.38
C TYR A 49 13.75 16.14 -20.00
N ALA A 50 14.00 16.56 -21.23
CA ALA A 50 15.26 16.33 -21.92
C ALA A 50 15.56 17.46 -22.91
N SER A 51 16.83 17.91 -22.95
CA SER A 51 17.34 18.75 -24.04
C SER A 51 18.34 17.97 -24.88
N ARG A 52 18.34 18.21 -26.19
CA ARG A 52 19.40 17.75 -27.09
C ARG A 52 20.27 18.95 -27.46
N ASP A 53 21.52 18.89 -27.05
CA ASP A 53 22.52 19.87 -27.43
C ASP A 53 23.44 19.25 -28.48
N THR A 54 23.71 19.98 -29.57
CA THR A 54 24.73 19.60 -30.55
C THR A 54 26.06 20.19 -30.08
N LEU A 55 27.05 19.33 -29.85
CA LEU A 55 28.42 19.72 -29.53
C LEU A 55 29.10 20.31 -30.76
N ASP A 56 30.14 21.11 -30.54
CA ASP A 56 30.95 21.73 -31.61
C ASP A 56 31.57 20.71 -32.58
N ASN A 57 31.71 19.45 -32.15
CA ASN A 57 32.20 18.35 -32.98
C ASN A 57 31.09 17.58 -33.74
N GLY A 58 29.85 18.08 -33.74
CA GLY A 58 28.69 17.43 -34.34
C GLY A 58 28.08 16.30 -33.52
N GLY A 59 28.63 15.98 -32.34
CA GLY A 59 28.07 15.00 -31.42
C GLY A 59 26.77 15.49 -30.78
N ILE A 60 25.81 14.60 -30.53
CA ILE A 60 24.55 14.95 -29.86
C ILE A 60 24.64 14.52 -28.40
N VAL A 61 24.47 15.45 -27.47
CA VAL A 61 24.35 15.17 -26.04
C VAL A 61 22.91 15.36 -25.62
N THR A 62 22.32 14.32 -25.04
CA THR A 62 21.00 14.42 -24.39
C THR A 62 21.21 14.66 -22.90
N LYS A 63 20.75 15.80 -22.40
CA LYS A 63 20.74 16.09 -20.97
C LYS A 63 19.36 15.79 -20.42
N HIS A 64 19.29 14.92 -19.41
CA HIS A 64 18.08 14.68 -18.65
C HIS A 64 18.09 15.55 -17.40
N PHE A 65 16.99 16.25 -17.18
CA PHE A 65 16.83 17.10 -16.00
C PHE A 65 16.22 16.28 -14.85
N PRO A 66 16.41 16.71 -13.59
CA PRO A 66 15.83 16.01 -12.44
C PRO A 66 14.30 16.05 -12.47
N THR A 67 13.69 14.88 -12.54
CA THR A 67 12.24 14.70 -12.55
C THR A 67 11.77 13.90 -11.35
N ILE A 68 10.54 14.13 -10.94
CA ILE A 68 9.83 13.27 -9.98
C ILE A 68 8.80 12.48 -10.79
N SER A 69 8.74 11.17 -10.58
CA SER A 69 7.75 10.31 -11.23
C SER A 69 6.86 9.57 -10.24
N TYR A 70 5.57 9.49 -10.55
CA TYR A 70 4.58 8.73 -9.78
C TYR A 70 3.85 7.75 -10.68
N GLU A 71 3.59 6.55 -10.19
CA GLU A 71 2.71 5.60 -10.85
C GLU A 71 1.31 5.71 -10.25
N VAL A 72 0.31 5.87 -11.11
CA VAL A 72 -1.10 5.92 -10.71
C VAL A 72 -1.91 4.91 -11.50
N TYR A 73 -2.89 4.30 -10.84
CA TYR A 73 -3.85 3.43 -11.52
C TYR A 73 -4.91 4.26 -12.22
N VAL A 74 -5.26 3.85 -13.43
CA VAL A 74 -6.21 4.59 -14.26
C VAL A 74 -7.30 3.68 -14.82
N LYS A 75 -8.49 4.24 -15.04
CA LYS A 75 -9.63 3.59 -15.69
C LYS A 75 -10.24 4.55 -16.72
N PRO A 76 -10.64 4.09 -17.90
CA PRO A 76 -11.19 4.97 -18.93
C PRO A 76 -12.49 5.64 -18.44
N LYS A 77 -12.61 6.95 -18.69
CA LYS A 77 -13.80 7.76 -18.37
C LYS A 77 -14.97 7.45 -19.29
N ASN A 78 -14.67 7.14 -20.55
CA ASN A 78 -15.66 6.77 -21.56
C ASN A 78 -15.23 5.48 -22.26
N THR A 79 -15.97 4.40 -22.04
CA THR A 79 -15.76 3.09 -22.67
C THR A 79 -15.96 3.10 -24.19
N GLN A 80 -16.49 4.18 -24.76
CA GLN A 80 -16.61 4.36 -26.21
C GLN A 80 -15.35 4.96 -26.87
N LYS A 81 -14.40 5.52 -26.08
CA LYS A 81 -13.10 6.00 -26.57
C LYS A 81 -12.00 5.11 -25.98
N VAL A 82 -11.61 4.10 -26.74
CA VAL A 82 -10.57 3.14 -26.35
C VAL A 82 -9.33 3.33 -27.21
N LEU A 83 -8.17 3.07 -26.63
CA LEU A 83 -6.93 2.98 -27.40
C LEU A 83 -6.98 1.70 -28.23
N MET A 84 -6.61 1.81 -29.51
CA MET A 84 -6.52 0.66 -30.41
C MET A 84 -5.08 0.53 -30.89
N SER A 85 -4.58 -0.70 -30.93
CA SER A 85 -3.32 -1.04 -31.61
C SER A 85 -3.58 -2.03 -32.73
N LYS A 86 -2.78 -1.94 -33.80
CA LYS A 86 -2.82 -2.88 -34.90
C LYS A 86 -1.54 -3.68 -34.92
N PHE A 87 -1.68 -5.01 -34.90
CA PHE A 87 -0.59 -5.94 -35.10
C PHE A 87 -1.09 -7.07 -35.99
N ASP A 88 -0.33 -7.38 -37.06
CA ASP A 88 -0.65 -8.44 -38.03
C ASP A 88 -2.09 -8.41 -38.55
N ASN A 89 -2.54 -7.26 -39.06
CA ASN A 89 -3.93 -7.01 -39.52
C ASN A 89 -5.04 -7.22 -38.47
N GLN A 90 -4.72 -7.57 -37.23
CA GLN A 90 -5.66 -7.63 -36.11
C GLN A 90 -5.65 -6.33 -35.33
N THR A 91 -6.83 -5.91 -34.87
CA THR A 91 -7.00 -4.72 -34.04
C THR A 91 -7.23 -5.16 -32.59
N TYR A 92 -6.36 -4.71 -31.70
CA TYR A 92 -6.41 -4.98 -30.26
C TYR A 92 -6.88 -3.73 -29.53
N MET A 93 -7.84 -3.91 -28.62
CA MET A 93 -8.21 -2.88 -27.66
C MET A 93 -7.15 -2.82 -26.55
N ILE A 94 -6.61 -1.63 -26.29
CA ILE A 94 -5.67 -1.38 -25.21
C ILE A 94 -6.41 -0.68 -24.08
N GLU A 95 -6.40 -1.32 -22.91
CA GLU A 95 -6.83 -0.71 -21.66
C GLU A 95 -5.60 -0.35 -20.83
N MET A 96 -5.37 0.95 -20.65
CA MET A 96 -4.33 1.41 -19.73
C MET A 96 -4.79 1.16 -18.30
N GLN A 97 -4.00 0.39 -17.54
CA GLN A 97 -4.25 0.15 -16.12
C GLN A 97 -3.38 1.02 -15.20
N LYS A 98 -2.21 1.45 -15.69
CA LYS A 98 -1.26 2.29 -14.97
C LYS A 98 -0.75 3.38 -15.89
N ALA A 99 -0.60 4.58 -15.33
CA ALA A 99 0.04 5.72 -15.98
C ALA A 99 1.21 6.20 -15.12
N LYS A 100 2.32 6.54 -15.77
CA LYS A 100 3.48 7.17 -15.13
C LYS A 100 3.40 8.67 -15.32
N LEU A 101 3.16 9.39 -14.24
CA LEU A 101 3.14 10.85 -14.19
C LEU A 101 4.57 11.34 -13.97
N ILE A 102 5.02 12.30 -14.78
CA ILE A 102 6.38 12.85 -14.69
C ILE A 102 6.27 14.37 -14.60
N GLN A 103 6.93 14.95 -13.60
CA GLN A 103 6.97 16.39 -13.38
C GLN A 103 8.40 16.89 -13.13
N PRO A 104 8.72 18.15 -13.44
CA PRO A 104 10.00 18.75 -13.09
C PRO A 104 10.16 18.85 -11.57
N ALA A 105 11.35 18.59 -11.04
CA ALA A 105 11.62 18.63 -9.60
C ALA A 105 11.64 20.06 -8.99
N SER A 106 11.64 21.10 -9.82
CA SER A 106 11.64 22.52 -9.42
C SER A 106 10.26 23.03 -9.03
N ASP A 107 9.23 22.72 -9.83
CA ASP A 107 7.96 23.46 -9.82
C ASP A 107 6.80 22.65 -9.24
N SER A 108 7.06 21.55 -8.55
CA SER A 108 5.98 20.70 -8.08
C SER A 108 5.30 21.30 -6.84
N PRO A 109 4.00 21.67 -6.89
CA PRO A 109 3.23 22.06 -5.70
C PRO A 109 3.14 20.92 -4.69
N LEU A 110 3.40 19.69 -5.15
CA LEU A 110 3.52 18.47 -4.39
C LEU A 110 4.78 18.38 -3.53
N LYS A 111 5.86 19.11 -3.84
CA LYS A 111 7.22 18.81 -3.34
C LYS A 111 7.30 18.76 -1.82
N ASN A 112 6.88 19.83 -1.16
CA ASN A 112 7.12 19.95 0.29
C ASN A 112 6.13 19.09 1.08
N PHE A 113 4.85 19.07 0.69
CA PHE A 113 3.85 18.26 1.38
C PHE A 113 4.11 16.77 1.20
N THR A 114 4.32 16.29 -0.02
CA THR A 114 4.56 14.86 -0.27
C THR A 114 5.88 14.38 0.30
N LEU A 115 6.93 15.20 0.27
CA LEU A 115 8.25 14.83 0.81
C LEU A 115 8.22 14.77 2.34
N VAL A 116 7.67 15.79 3.02
CA VAL A 116 7.52 15.77 4.49
C VAL A 116 6.62 14.60 4.90
N TYR A 117 5.50 14.41 4.21
CA TYR A 117 4.60 13.30 4.48
C TYR A 117 5.28 11.95 4.29
N ALA A 118 6.02 11.76 3.19
CA ALA A 118 6.76 10.53 2.93
C ALA A 118 7.85 10.26 3.98
N ILE A 119 8.60 11.29 4.39
CA ILE A 119 9.62 11.15 5.45
C ILE A 119 8.97 10.74 6.77
N VAL A 120 7.86 11.39 7.14
CA VAL A 120 7.13 11.07 8.39
C VAL A 120 6.57 9.64 8.34
N LEU A 121 5.99 9.23 7.21
CA LEU A 121 5.52 7.85 7.03
C LEU A 121 6.67 6.84 7.17
N LEU A 122 7.78 7.08 6.48
CA LEU A 122 8.97 6.21 6.53
C LEU A 122 9.56 6.12 7.93
N ALA A 123 9.64 7.25 8.66
CA ALA A 123 10.15 7.28 10.02
C ALA A 123 9.26 6.47 10.98
N LEU A 124 7.93 6.63 10.88
CA LEU A 124 6.97 5.88 11.70
C LEU A 124 7.01 4.39 11.37
N GLU A 125 7.08 4.03 10.09
CA GLU A 125 7.25 2.65 9.65
C GLU A 125 8.53 2.03 10.21
N ALA A 126 9.66 2.74 10.13
CA ALA A 126 10.93 2.27 10.68
C ALA A 126 10.85 2.01 12.20
N VAL A 127 10.22 2.90 12.97
CA VAL A 127 10.02 2.73 14.41
C VAL A 127 9.18 1.48 14.71
N VAL A 128 8.08 1.27 13.96
CA VAL A 128 7.21 0.09 14.13
C VAL A 128 7.95 -1.20 13.79
N VAL A 129 8.73 -1.22 12.71
CA VAL A 129 9.53 -2.38 12.30
C VAL A 129 10.59 -2.72 13.37
N VAL A 130 11.30 -1.74 13.89
CA VAL A 130 12.27 -1.94 14.99
C VAL A 130 11.58 -2.51 16.23
N TRP A 131 10.37 -2.05 16.54
CA TRP A 131 9.59 -2.57 17.66
C TRP A 131 9.18 -4.03 17.44
N ILE A 132 8.71 -4.38 16.24
CA ILE A 132 8.37 -5.75 15.86
C ILE A 132 9.59 -6.65 16.04
N LEU A 133 10.76 -6.24 15.55
CA LEU A 133 12.01 -7.00 15.72
C LEU A 133 12.34 -7.21 17.20
N CYS A 134 12.26 -6.16 18.03
CA CYS A 134 12.48 -6.26 19.47
C CYS A 134 11.53 -7.29 20.13
N MET A 135 10.25 -7.32 19.72
CA MET A 135 9.27 -8.26 20.27
C MET A 135 9.54 -9.70 19.81
N VAL A 136 9.89 -9.90 18.54
CA VAL A 136 10.27 -11.21 18.01
C VAL A 136 11.51 -11.74 18.73
N PHE A 137 12.53 -10.91 18.97
CA PHE A 137 13.71 -11.31 19.74
C PHE A 137 13.35 -11.73 21.17
N LYS A 138 12.49 -10.96 21.87
CA LYS A 138 12.02 -11.31 23.22
C LYS A 138 11.23 -12.63 23.22
N LEU A 139 10.42 -12.86 22.19
CA LEU A 139 9.67 -14.09 22.02
C LEU A 139 10.60 -15.29 21.84
N VAL A 140 11.57 -15.21 20.92
CA VAL A 140 12.54 -16.30 20.68
C VAL A 140 13.35 -16.58 21.95
N GLN A 141 13.78 -15.56 22.68
CA GLN A 141 14.49 -15.75 23.95
C GLN A 141 13.64 -16.44 25.01
N SER A 142 12.35 -16.12 25.13
CA SER A 142 11.45 -16.76 26.09
C SER A 142 11.18 -18.23 25.72
N ILE A 143 10.97 -18.53 24.43
CA ILE A 143 10.82 -19.90 23.95
C ILE A 143 12.10 -20.72 24.20
N ARG A 144 13.28 -20.16 23.92
CA ARG A 144 14.57 -20.82 24.17
C ARG A 144 14.80 -21.16 25.64
N LYS A 145 14.19 -20.41 26.57
CA LYS A 145 14.24 -20.68 28.02
C LYS A 145 13.22 -21.74 28.46
N GLY A 146 12.45 -22.32 27.55
CA GLY A 146 11.40 -23.33 27.86
C GLY A 146 10.09 -22.73 28.34
N GLU A 147 9.93 -21.41 28.31
CA GLU A 147 8.77 -20.69 28.85
C GLU A 147 7.58 -20.61 27.86
N VAL A 148 7.22 -21.73 27.21
CA VAL A 148 6.26 -21.74 26.09
C VAL A 148 4.83 -21.35 26.50
N PHE A 149 4.39 -21.72 27.70
CA PHE A 149 3.04 -21.43 28.23
C PHE A 149 3.03 -20.27 29.22
N VAL A 150 3.96 -19.32 29.10
CA VAL A 150 3.98 -18.15 29.98
C VAL A 150 3.15 -17.04 29.36
N THR A 151 2.34 -16.36 30.19
CA THR A 151 1.51 -15.20 29.79
C THR A 151 2.32 -14.11 29.06
N LYS A 152 3.64 -14.03 29.31
CA LYS A 152 4.57 -13.14 28.60
C LYS A 152 4.69 -13.49 27.11
N VAL A 153 4.81 -14.76 26.73
CA VAL A 153 4.90 -15.21 25.32
C VAL A 153 3.64 -14.85 24.56
N SER A 154 2.47 -15.14 25.15
CA SER A 154 1.18 -14.72 24.60
C SER A 154 1.12 -13.20 24.39
N LYS A 155 1.54 -12.39 25.39
CA LYS A 155 1.58 -10.93 25.25
C LYS A 155 2.51 -10.46 24.14
N TYR A 156 3.67 -11.08 23.94
CA TYR A 156 4.57 -10.75 22.84
C TYR A 156 3.94 -11.07 21.48
N LEU A 157 3.24 -12.20 21.35
CA LEU A 157 2.49 -12.55 20.15
C LEU A 157 1.33 -11.59 19.87
N GLU A 158 0.52 -11.27 20.89
CA GLU A 158 -0.61 -10.33 20.79
C GLU A 158 -0.10 -8.94 20.36
N THR A 159 0.96 -8.45 21.01
CA THR A 159 1.54 -7.14 20.72
C THR A 159 2.14 -7.09 19.31
N THR A 160 2.87 -8.13 18.90
CA THR A 160 3.42 -8.24 17.53
C THR A 160 2.30 -8.28 16.50
N GLY A 161 1.22 -9.01 16.79
CA GLY A 161 0.06 -9.08 15.94
C GLY A 161 -0.62 -7.71 15.75
N ILE A 162 -0.82 -6.97 16.84
CA ILE A 162 -1.35 -5.61 16.82
C ILE A 162 -0.44 -4.68 16.01
N LEU A 163 0.88 -4.71 16.24
CA LEU A 163 1.84 -3.87 15.52
C LEU A 163 1.77 -4.10 14.00
N LEU A 164 1.68 -5.37 13.56
CA LEU A 164 1.55 -5.71 12.14
C LEU A 164 0.22 -5.23 11.53
N THR A 165 -0.89 -5.36 12.28
CA THR A 165 -2.19 -4.84 11.84
C THR A 165 -2.17 -3.31 11.74
N VAL A 166 -1.59 -2.61 12.73
CA VAL A 166 -1.45 -1.15 12.72
C VAL A 166 -0.57 -0.69 11.55
N LEU A 167 0.53 -1.40 11.27
CA LEU A 167 1.42 -1.11 10.16
C LEU A 167 0.67 -1.15 8.81
N TYR A 168 -0.11 -2.21 8.59
CA TYR A 168 -0.94 -2.32 7.39
C TYR A 168 -1.95 -1.18 7.27
N LEU A 169 -2.67 -0.88 8.36
CA LEU A 169 -3.65 0.22 8.35
C LEU A 169 -3.00 1.56 8.06
N PHE A 170 -1.80 1.79 8.57
CA PHE A 170 -1.03 3.00 8.33
C PHE A 170 -0.61 3.13 6.87
N GLN A 171 -0.08 2.06 6.26
CA GLN A 171 0.24 2.02 4.82
C GLN A 171 -1.01 2.23 3.95
N PHE A 172 -2.13 1.60 4.32
CA PHE A 172 -3.40 1.72 3.61
C PHE A 172 -3.94 3.16 3.62
N ILE A 173 -4.00 3.78 4.81
CA ILE A 173 -4.43 5.17 4.98
C ILE A 173 -3.48 6.09 4.21
N GLY A 174 -2.18 5.87 4.30
CA GLY A 174 -1.20 6.69 3.60
C GLY A 174 -1.35 6.65 2.09
N SER A 175 -1.52 5.44 1.53
CA SER A 175 -1.78 5.24 0.11
C SER A 175 -3.08 5.92 -0.32
N TYR A 176 -4.13 5.81 0.50
CA TYR A 176 -5.42 6.46 0.23
C TYR A 176 -5.33 7.98 0.22
N VAL A 177 -4.64 8.59 1.21
CA VAL A 177 -4.46 10.05 1.29
C VAL A 177 -3.68 10.58 0.09
N ILE A 178 -2.58 9.92 -0.29
CA ILE A 178 -1.78 10.29 -1.46
C ILE A 178 -2.63 10.22 -2.73
N MET A 179 -3.45 9.17 -2.87
CA MET A 179 -4.32 9.03 -4.03
C MET A 179 -5.41 10.11 -4.06
N GLN A 180 -6.05 10.44 -2.93
CA GLN A 180 -7.03 11.52 -2.87
C GLN A 180 -6.43 12.87 -3.26
N TYR A 181 -5.17 13.10 -2.87
CA TYR A 181 -4.42 14.27 -3.33
C TYR A 181 -4.25 14.26 -4.86
N PHE A 182 -3.83 13.13 -5.44
CA PHE A 182 -3.69 13.01 -6.90
C PHE A 182 -5.01 13.20 -7.65
N ILE A 183 -6.11 12.63 -7.15
CA ILE A 183 -7.45 12.84 -7.72
C ILE A 183 -7.85 14.32 -7.67
N ARG A 184 -7.41 15.07 -6.67
CA ARG A 184 -7.74 16.50 -6.53
C ARG A 184 -6.92 17.38 -7.46
N GLU A 185 -5.60 17.19 -7.49
CA GLU A 185 -4.64 18.09 -8.14
C GLU A 185 -4.31 17.71 -9.58
N ILE A 186 -4.46 16.42 -9.95
CA ILE A 186 -4.09 15.93 -11.28
C ILE A 186 -5.35 15.52 -12.04
N ARG A 187 -5.48 16.06 -13.24
CA ARG A 187 -6.51 15.70 -14.21
C ARG A 187 -5.84 14.91 -15.33
N LEU A 188 -6.46 13.79 -15.69
CA LEU A 188 -6.05 12.99 -16.83
C LEU A 188 -7.18 13.05 -17.85
N ALA A 189 -6.85 13.49 -19.06
CA ALA A 189 -7.81 13.56 -20.15
C ALA A 189 -8.41 12.16 -20.42
N GLY A 190 -9.73 11.99 -20.36
CA GLY A 190 -10.38 10.72 -20.68
C GLY A 190 -10.10 9.53 -19.75
N TYR A 191 -9.40 9.72 -18.63
CA TYR A 191 -9.14 8.68 -17.62
C TYR A 191 -9.41 9.18 -16.21
N TYR A 192 -9.94 8.30 -15.37
CA TYR A 192 -10.00 8.51 -13.92
C TYR A 192 -8.80 7.88 -13.25
N ILE A 193 -8.22 8.59 -12.27
CA ILE A 193 -7.31 7.99 -11.31
C ILE A 193 -8.14 7.14 -10.35
N VAL A 194 -7.71 5.91 -10.11
CA VAL A 194 -8.46 4.96 -9.29
C VAL A 194 -7.62 4.45 -8.15
N PHE A 195 -8.27 4.17 -7.02
CA PHE A 195 -7.61 3.53 -5.90
C PHE A 195 -7.42 2.05 -6.20
N ARG A 196 -6.17 1.59 -6.15
CA ARG A 196 -5.87 0.18 -6.02
C ARG A 196 -5.03 -0.01 -4.77
N ASN A 197 -5.44 -0.95 -3.93
CA ASN A 197 -4.72 -1.29 -2.72
C ASN A 197 -3.52 -2.17 -3.07
N ASP A 198 -2.33 -1.57 -3.12
CA ASP A 198 -1.05 -2.29 -3.28
C ASP A 198 -0.39 -2.64 -1.94
N CYS A 199 -1.05 -2.37 -0.82
CA CYS A 199 -0.48 -2.65 0.50
C CYS A 199 -0.30 -4.17 0.68
N ASN A 200 0.80 -4.56 1.32
CA ASN A 200 1.09 -5.96 1.54
C ASN A 200 0.09 -6.56 2.55
N SER A 201 -0.93 -7.24 2.03
CA SER A 201 -1.98 -7.89 2.81
C SER A 201 -1.44 -8.97 3.76
N MET A 202 -0.21 -9.46 3.53
CA MET A 202 0.44 -10.42 4.43
C MET A 202 0.64 -9.84 5.84
N TYR A 203 0.83 -8.53 6.00
CA TYR A 203 0.99 -7.91 7.32
C TYR A 203 -0.26 -8.06 8.18
N ILE A 204 -1.43 -7.73 7.63
CA ILE A 204 -2.68 -7.84 8.38
C ILE A 204 -3.08 -9.30 8.62
N ILE A 205 -2.89 -10.19 7.64
CA ILE A 205 -3.15 -11.63 7.78
C ILE A 205 -2.28 -12.21 8.88
N THR A 206 -0.96 -11.96 8.84
CA THR A 206 -0.01 -12.44 9.85
C THR A 206 -0.31 -11.84 11.21
N GLY A 207 -0.65 -10.55 11.27
CA GLY A 207 -0.97 -9.87 12.52
C GLY A 207 -2.17 -10.48 13.24
N LEU A 208 -3.23 -10.75 12.49
CA LEU A 208 -4.43 -11.41 13.00
C LEU A 208 -4.18 -12.86 13.40
N ALA A 209 -3.41 -13.61 12.61
CA ALA A 209 -3.02 -14.97 12.95
C ALA A 209 -2.24 -15.03 14.27
N LEU A 210 -1.29 -14.11 14.49
CA LEU A 210 -0.54 -14.03 15.75
C LEU A 210 -1.43 -13.69 16.95
N MET A 211 -2.42 -12.81 16.78
CA MET A 211 -3.40 -12.53 17.84
C MET A 211 -4.26 -13.75 18.18
N ILE A 212 -4.68 -14.53 17.18
CA ILE A 212 -5.40 -15.80 17.39
C ILE A 212 -4.51 -16.80 18.12
N ILE A 213 -3.28 -17.02 17.66
CA ILE A 213 -2.32 -17.95 18.28
C ILE A 213 -2.02 -17.53 19.73
N SER A 214 -1.90 -16.23 20.01
CA SER A 214 -1.72 -15.72 21.36
C SER A 214 -2.84 -16.16 22.31
N GLN A 215 -4.10 -16.07 21.85
CA GLN A 215 -5.24 -16.50 22.66
C GLN A 215 -5.30 -18.02 22.83
N ILE A 216 -4.90 -18.78 21.81
CA ILE A 216 -4.79 -20.26 21.89
C ILE A 216 -3.75 -20.65 22.95
N ILE A 217 -2.60 -19.97 23.00
CA ILE A 217 -1.55 -20.23 23.99
C ILE A 217 -2.05 -19.91 25.41
N LEU A 218 -2.80 -18.82 25.61
CA LEU A 218 -3.40 -18.53 26.93
C LEU A 218 -4.37 -19.62 27.36
N MET A 219 -5.25 -20.05 26.45
CA MET A 219 -6.21 -21.11 26.77
C MET A 219 -5.51 -22.45 27.06
N GLY A 220 -4.43 -22.76 26.33
CA GLY A 220 -3.61 -23.93 26.61
C GLY A 220 -2.88 -23.87 27.96
N LYS A 221 -2.46 -22.67 28.38
CA LYS A 221 -1.93 -22.45 29.72
C LYS A 221 -3.01 -22.71 30.78
N ASP A 222 -4.18 -22.09 30.64
CA ASP A 222 -5.26 -22.22 31.63
C ASP A 222 -5.68 -23.69 31.81
N LEU A 223 -5.75 -24.46 30.72
CA LEU A 223 -6.02 -25.90 30.75
C LEU A 223 -4.94 -26.72 31.46
N LYS A 224 -3.67 -26.33 31.28
CA LYS A 224 -2.55 -26.97 31.98
C LYS A 224 -2.62 -26.67 33.49
N ASP A 225 -2.86 -25.42 33.84
CA ASP A 225 -2.97 -24.99 35.24
C ASP A 225 -4.15 -25.72 35.94
N GLU A 226 -5.29 -25.91 35.27
CA GLU A 226 -6.43 -26.71 35.79
C GLU A 226 -6.09 -28.19 35.99
N GLN A 227 -5.32 -28.79 35.08
CA GLN A 227 -4.87 -30.19 35.20
C GLN A 227 -3.89 -30.38 36.36
N ASP A 228 -2.96 -29.44 36.56
CA ASP A 228 -1.98 -29.49 37.66
C ASP A 228 -2.64 -29.29 39.04
N LEU A 229 -3.82 -28.65 39.12
CA LEU A 229 -4.61 -28.45 40.35
C LEU A 229 -5.47 -29.67 40.76
N THR A 230 -5.69 -30.61 39.84
CA THR A 230 -6.57 -31.77 40.04
C THR A 230 -5.82 -33.03 40.51
N ILE A 231 -4.49 -33.03 40.39
CA ILE A 231 -3.59 -34.11 40.82
C ILE A 231 -3.08 -33.80 42.23
#